data_AF-A0A968IJM9-F1
#
_entry.id   AF-A0A968IJM9-F1
#
_cell.length_a   1.000
_cell.length_b   1.000
_cell.length_c   1.000
_cell.angle_alpha   90.00
_cell.angle_beta   90.00
_cell.angle_gamma   90.00
#
_symmetry.space_group_name_H-M   'P 1'
#
loop_
_entity.id
_entity.type
_entity.pdbx_description
1 polymer ?
#
loop_
_entity_poly.entity_id
_entity_poly.type
_entity_poly.pdbx_seq_one_letter_code
_entity_poly.pdbx_strand_id
1 'polypeptide(L)'
;MTAVTAAPTQEFVFLSEVFPLSIVQSNLACYEVMPEIDQETGNRLSFHLSRKLEDATVVWHERRLWVLTPNQRPQPTLSRCQAVLSATQQNIPDLCDQPLQLQGDDARNATPTVLSKLAFQILRIKQPFKPILITSIAGLAVNRKVKFWAETIEFQAEIRPAVTIAIHTEIAFSGSLADFYASNVTQGNPEDVLIGLPVQDFDMGSSGSIVRLIGTMQEHRDRLLKLAAGGITRHAIQTAPADQIVVAIQFGKGKKLFHYPLSALRPSITAETAGQFGFDYRQFLRLTKIPHAERQRLLTTFKAQALEVLLRYGFEIGRSLNSLEHPDLFWQPTIPLDQTPLLFGQGVTGVRGRILHGLSTGGVYNRHPNFHPGIIRIAALKLCDGSVNAFLEAVQQRLRRYGFESEIIDRKPLSIVNLSAAEARAALEKAVNKLITVPVDIVLTFLPQSDREADDDDGGSLYHLVYSLLLRRNIASQVIYDDTLTQVEHGQILNQVAPGVLAKLGNLPFILAEPLEIADYF
;
A
#
# COMPACT_ATOMS: atom_id res chain seq x y z
N MET A 1 36.06 36.58 15.65
CA MET A 1 34.78 36.50 14.94
C MET A 1 35.07 36.30 13.46
N THR A 2 35.17 35.05 13.03
CA THR A 2 35.31 34.70 11.61
C THR A 2 33.97 34.12 11.19
N ALA A 3 33.24 34.90 10.39
CA ALA A 3 31.97 34.49 9.81
C ALA A 3 32.23 33.31 8.87
N VAL A 4 31.75 32.13 9.26
CA VAL A 4 31.62 31.00 8.34
C VAL A 4 30.46 31.33 7.43
N THR A 5 30.77 31.81 6.23
CA THR A 5 29.80 31.88 5.13
C THR A 5 29.34 30.46 4.82
N ALA A 6 28.14 30.13 5.27
CA ALA A 6 27.45 28.92 4.83
C ALA A 6 27.34 28.97 3.30
N ALA A 7 27.79 27.91 2.63
CA ALA A 7 27.55 27.73 1.21
C ALA A 7 26.04 27.83 0.95
N PRO A 8 25.59 28.47 -0.14
CA PRO A 8 24.17 28.57 -0.46
C PRO A 8 23.64 27.14 -0.59
N THR A 9 22.79 26.73 0.34
CA THR A 9 21.98 25.52 0.22
C THR A 9 21.23 25.66 -1.09
N GLN A 10 21.57 24.81 -2.07
CA GLN A 10 20.83 24.70 -3.31
C GLN A 10 19.36 24.50 -2.92
N GLU A 11 18.52 25.51 -3.16
CA GLU A 11 17.11 25.47 -2.76
C GLU A 11 16.47 24.27 -3.47
N PHE A 12 16.20 23.21 -2.72
CA PHE A 12 15.52 22.05 -3.24
C PHE A 12 14.09 22.47 -3.57
N VAL A 13 13.75 22.51 -4.85
CA VAL A 13 12.36 22.69 -5.28
C VAL A 13 11.63 21.37 -5.04
N PHE A 14 10.71 21.37 -4.08
CA PHE A 14 9.82 20.25 -3.83
C PHE A 14 8.70 20.28 -4.86
N LEU A 15 8.43 19.14 -5.49
CA LEU A 15 7.38 18.99 -6.47
C LEU A 15 6.29 18.08 -5.90
N SER A 16 5.04 18.43 -6.12
CA SER A 16 3.91 17.52 -5.90
C SER A 16 3.59 16.73 -7.17
N GLU A 17 2.85 15.65 -7.02
CA GLU A 17 2.31 14.88 -8.16
C GLU A 17 0.96 15.43 -8.64
N VAL A 18 0.57 16.63 -8.17
CA VAL A 18 -0.73 17.26 -8.41
C VAL A 18 -0.60 18.31 -9.50
N PHE A 19 -1.43 18.19 -10.53
CA PHE A 19 -1.44 19.07 -11.68
C PHE A 19 -2.76 19.82 -11.77
N PRO A 20 -2.78 21.16 -11.59
CA PRO A 20 -3.98 21.96 -11.78
C PRO A 20 -4.50 21.84 -13.22
N LEU A 21 -5.82 21.87 -13.35
CA LEU A 21 -6.51 21.82 -14.62
C LEU A 21 -7.18 23.17 -14.90
N SER A 22 -7.26 23.52 -16.17
CA SER A 22 -8.12 24.60 -16.67
C SER A 22 -8.91 24.09 -17.87
N ILE A 23 -10.06 24.70 -18.15
CA ILE A 23 -10.88 24.39 -19.32
C ILE A 23 -11.29 25.69 -20.00
N VAL A 24 -10.89 25.87 -21.27
CA VAL A 24 -11.05 27.14 -21.99
C VAL A 24 -12.36 27.18 -22.79
N GLN A 25 -12.79 26.03 -23.30
CA GLN A 25 -14.02 25.86 -24.07
C GLN A 25 -14.63 24.51 -23.69
N SER A 26 -15.64 24.51 -22.83
CA SER A 26 -16.30 23.27 -22.40
C SER A 26 -17.56 23.03 -23.22
N ASN A 27 -17.61 21.90 -23.94
CA ASN A 27 -18.85 21.41 -24.54
C ASN A 27 -19.59 20.50 -23.55
N LEU A 28 -20.08 21.12 -22.48
CA LEU A 28 -20.61 20.48 -21.28
C LEU A 28 -22.14 20.58 -21.21
N ALA A 29 -22.80 19.44 -21.06
CA ALA A 29 -24.21 19.33 -20.71
C ALA A 29 -24.40 18.93 -19.25
N CYS A 30 -25.50 19.37 -18.65
CA CYS A 30 -25.94 18.92 -17.34
C CYS A 30 -27.38 18.42 -17.43
N TYR A 31 -27.63 17.26 -16.81
CA TYR A 31 -28.96 16.66 -16.75
C TYR A 31 -29.27 16.20 -15.34
N GLU A 32 -30.45 16.55 -14.84
CA GLU A 32 -31.03 15.95 -13.64
C GLU A 32 -31.66 14.59 -14.00
N VAL A 33 -31.50 13.60 -13.11
CA VAL A 33 -32.07 12.26 -13.29
C VAL A 33 -33.28 12.09 -12.39
N MET A 34 -34.40 11.69 -12.99
CA MET A 34 -35.69 11.51 -12.31
C MET A 34 -36.20 10.07 -12.49
N PRO A 35 -36.65 9.39 -11.42
CA PRO A 35 -36.56 9.79 -10.01
C PRO A 35 -35.10 9.87 -9.52
N GLU A 36 -34.90 10.54 -8.38
CA GLU A 36 -33.58 10.66 -7.76
C GLU A 36 -32.99 9.28 -7.47
N ILE A 37 -31.71 9.11 -7.82
CA ILE A 37 -30.94 7.90 -7.56
C ILE A 37 -29.79 8.20 -6.61
N ASP A 38 -29.35 7.18 -5.86
CA ASP A 38 -28.21 7.32 -4.96
C ASP A 38 -26.86 7.45 -5.71
N GLN A 39 -25.80 7.77 -4.96
CA GLN A 39 -24.46 7.99 -5.50
C GLN A 39 -23.84 6.74 -6.14
N GLU A 40 -24.06 5.54 -5.58
CA GLU A 40 -23.50 4.28 -6.11
C GLU A 40 -24.15 3.94 -7.45
N THR A 41 -25.48 4.03 -7.49
CA THR A 41 -26.30 3.83 -8.67
C THR A 41 -25.94 4.83 -9.77
N GLY A 42 -25.81 6.12 -9.43
CA GLY A 42 -25.37 7.14 -10.39
C GLY A 42 -23.94 6.95 -10.89
N ASN A 43 -23.02 6.51 -10.03
CA ASN A 43 -21.64 6.17 -10.44
C ASN A 43 -21.61 5.00 -11.42
N ARG A 44 -22.38 3.94 -11.17
CA ARG A 44 -22.52 2.79 -12.08
C ARG A 44 -23.12 3.23 -13.41
N LEU A 45 -24.18 4.02 -13.36
CA LEU A 45 -24.85 4.52 -14.56
C LEU A 45 -23.91 5.37 -15.42
N SER A 46 -23.24 6.36 -14.82
CA SER A 46 -22.30 7.23 -15.54
C SER A 46 -21.11 6.45 -16.14
N PHE A 47 -20.64 5.40 -15.48
CA PHE A 47 -19.64 4.48 -16.05
C PHE A 47 -20.14 3.78 -17.31
N HIS A 48 -21.37 3.23 -17.28
CA HIS A 48 -21.94 2.57 -18.46
C HIS A 48 -22.25 3.55 -19.59
N LEU A 49 -22.82 4.72 -19.26
CA LEU A 49 -23.12 5.77 -20.23
C LEU A 49 -21.84 6.26 -20.94
N SER A 50 -20.76 6.45 -20.19
CA SER A 50 -19.46 6.83 -20.75
C SER A 50 -18.88 5.81 -21.75
N ARG A 51 -19.27 4.53 -21.65
CA ARG A 51 -18.84 3.49 -22.59
C ARG A 51 -19.73 3.38 -23.82
N LYS A 52 -21.02 3.72 -23.69
CA LYS A 52 -22.00 3.65 -24.78
C LYS A 52 -22.10 4.95 -25.60
N LEU A 53 -21.85 6.10 -24.96
CA LEU A 53 -21.71 7.37 -25.65
C LEU A 53 -20.26 7.50 -26.14
N GLU A 54 -19.97 6.92 -27.31
CA GLU A 54 -18.62 6.87 -27.89
C GLU A 54 -17.92 8.24 -27.97
N ASP A 55 -18.72 9.30 -28.07
CA ASP A 55 -18.29 10.68 -28.29
C ASP A 55 -18.39 11.56 -27.05
N ALA A 56 -18.75 11.00 -25.90
CA ALA A 56 -18.95 11.78 -24.67
C ALA A 56 -18.33 11.08 -23.46
N THR A 57 -18.04 11.86 -22.43
CA THR A 57 -17.67 11.35 -21.12
C THR A 57 -18.69 11.82 -20.11
N VAL A 58 -19.19 10.88 -19.30
CA VAL A 58 -20.28 11.12 -18.36
C VAL A 58 -19.80 10.86 -16.93
N VAL A 59 -20.07 11.80 -16.03
CA VAL A 59 -19.85 11.61 -14.59
C VAL A 59 -21.11 11.95 -13.81
N TRP A 60 -21.27 11.29 -12.66
CA TRP A 60 -22.34 11.56 -11.71
C TRP A 60 -21.82 12.36 -10.52
N HIS A 61 -22.46 13.49 -10.21
CA HIS A 61 -22.13 14.27 -9.03
C HIS A 61 -23.30 15.17 -8.64
N GLU A 62 -23.58 15.26 -7.33
CA GLU A 62 -24.64 16.13 -6.78
C GLU A 62 -25.98 15.95 -7.51
N ARG A 63 -26.41 14.69 -7.66
CA ARG A 63 -27.68 14.30 -8.30
C ARG A 63 -27.79 14.60 -9.80
N ARG A 64 -26.68 14.96 -10.45
CA ARG A 64 -26.63 15.35 -11.86
C ARG A 64 -25.69 14.46 -12.67
N LEU A 65 -26.08 14.23 -13.92
CA LEU A 65 -25.21 13.71 -14.96
C LEU A 65 -24.56 14.86 -15.71
N TRP A 66 -23.24 14.91 -15.65
CA TRP A 66 -22.42 15.86 -16.39
C TRP A 66 -21.86 15.16 -17.62
N VAL A 67 -22.16 15.69 -18.80
CA VAL A 67 -21.79 15.09 -20.09
C VAL A 67 -20.88 16.03 -20.84
N LEU A 68 -19.60 15.67 -20.93
CA LEU A 68 -18.60 16.46 -21.66
C LEU A 68 -18.28 15.80 -22.99
N THR A 69 -18.25 16.60 -24.07
CA THR A 69 -17.88 16.14 -25.41
C THR A 69 -16.63 16.85 -25.92
N PRO A 70 -15.88 16.25 -26.87
CA PRO A 70 -14.75 16.90 -27.52
C PRO A 70 -15.16 18.20 -28.21
N ASN A 71 -14.29 19.21 -28.21
CA ASN A 71 -14.60 20.57 -28.69
C ASN A 71 -14.99 20.64 -30.18
N GLN A 72 -14.58 19.65 -30.98
CA GLN A 72 -14.88 19.57 -32.41
C GLN A 72 -16.20 18.85 -32.72
N ARG A 73 -16.92 18.37 -31.70
CA ARG A 73 -18.18 17.63 -31.87
C ARG A 73 -19.34 18.43 -31.29
N PRO A 74 -20.55 18.31 -31.84
CA PRO A 74 -21.73 18.90 -31.25
C PRO A 74 -22.08 18.22 -29.93
N GLN A 75 -22.67 18.99 -29.02
CA GLN A 75 -23.23 18.48 -27.77
C GLN A 75 -24.30 17.42 -28.07
N PRO A 76 -24.38 16.31 -27.33
CA PRO A 76 -25.44 15.35 -27.52
C PRO A 76 -26.78 15.99 -27.15
N THR A 77 -27.80 15.74 -27.97
CA THR A 77 -29.16 16.19 -27.65
C THR A 77 -29.70 15.43 -26.44
N LEU A 78 -30.60 16.07 -25.69
CA LEU A 78 -31.32 15.42 -24.58
C LEU A 78 -31.95 14.08 -25.02
N SER A 79 -32.56 14.06 -26.21
CA SER A 79 -33.17 12.85 -26.78
C SER A 79 -32.16 11.73 -27.02
N ARG A 80 -30.93 12.04 -27.48
CA ARG A 80 -29.86 11.06 -27.65
C ARG A 80 -29.40 10.52 -26.30
N CYS A 81 -29.19 11.39 -25.32
CA CYS A 81 -28.82 10.99 -23.96
C CYS A 81 -29.90 10.10 -23.32
N GLN A 82 -31.17 10.47 -23.47
CA GLN A 82 -32.31 9.70 -22.97
C GLN A 82 -32.40 8.30 -23.60
N ALA A 83 -32.22 8.19 -24.92
CA ALA A 83 -32.24 6.90 -25.62
C ALA A 83 -31.13 5.96 -25.11
N VAL A 84 -29.92 6.49 -24.91
CA VAL A 84 -28.79 5.70 -24.40
C VAL A 84 -28.98 5.32 -22.93
N LEU A 85 -29.59 6.20 -22.12
CA LEU A 85 -30.00 5.90 -20.75
C LEU A 85 -30.95 4.71 -20.70
N SER A 86 -32.06 4.77 -21.43
CA SER A 86 -33.07 3.69 -21.45
C SER A 86 -32.47 2.35 -21.92
N ALA A 87 -31.61 2.36 -22.95
CA ALA A 87 -30.92 1.16 -23.41
C ALA A 87 -29.86 0.64 -22.42
N THR A 88 -29.32 1.51 -21.55
CA THR A 88 -28.35 1.13 -20.50
C THR A 88 -29.04 0.54 -19.29
N GLN A 89 -30.16 1.12 -18.91
CA GLN A 89 -30.98 0.70 -17.78
C GLN A 89 -31.41 -0.77 -17.89
N GLN A 90 -31.80 -1.23 -19.08
CA GLN A 90 -32.17 -2.63 -19.33
C GLN A 90 -31.05 -3.64 -19.01
N ASN A 91 -29.79 -3.19 -18.99
CA ASN A 91 -28.63 -4.04 -18.73
C ASN A 91 -28.13 -3.94 -17.27
N ILE A 92 -28.77 -3.14 -16.43
CA ILE A 92 -28.42 -2.97 -15.02
C ILE A 92 -29.58 -3.58 -14.18
N PRO A 93 -29.39 -4.77 -13.58
CA PRO A 93 -30.47 -5.51 -12.91
C PRO A 93 -31.22 -4.70 -11.85
N ASP A 94 -30.51 -3.85 -11.11
CA ASP A 94 -31.10 -3.06 -10.01
C ASP A 94 -31.90 -1.85 -10.50
N LEU A 95 -31.83 -1.54 -11.81
CA LEU A 95 -32.47 -0.37 -12.41
C LEU A 95 -33.51 -0.73 -13.48
N CYS A 96 -33.68 -2.01 -13.83
CA CYS A 96 -34.56 -2.40 -14.95
C CYS A 96 -36.04 -2.02 -14.72
N ASP A 97 -36.46 -1.88 -13.46
CA ASP A 97 -37.86 -1.72 -13.09
C ASP A 97 -38.29 -0.25 -12.85
N GLN A 98 -37.35 0.71 -12.84
CA GLN A 98 -37.63 2.13 -12.57
C GLN A 98 -37.28 3.03 -13.76
N PRO A 99 -38.23 3.49 -14.60
CA PRO A 99 -37.91 4.26 -15.79
C PRO A 99 -37.25 5.60 -15.43
N LEU A 100 -35.96 5.75 -15.78
CA LEU A 100 -35.21 6.98 -15.53
C LEU A 100 -35.42 7.99 -16.67
N GLN A 101 -35.66 9.24 -16.32
CA GLN A 101 -35.79 10.37 -17.23
C GLN A 101 -34.71 11.42 -16.98
N LEU A 102 -34.27 12.07 -18.05
CA LEU A 102 -33.35 13.19 -18.03
C LEU A 102 -34.13 14.49 -18.23
N GLN A 103 -33.87 15.45 -17.36
CA GLN A 103 -34.29 16.83 -17.53
C GLN A 103 -33.07 17.71 -17.76
N GLY A 104 -33.11 18.57 -18.78
CA GLY A 104 -32.06 19.56 -19.01
C GLY A 104 -31.96 20.49 -17.81
N ASP A 105 -30.75 20.62 -17.27
CA ASP A 105 -30.43 21.59 -16.23
C ASP A 105 -29.47 22.62 -16.82
N ASP A 106 -29.90 23.88 -16.86
CA ASP A 106 -29.07 25.03 -17.27
C ASP A 106 -28.06 25.41 -16.17
N ALA A 107 -27.45 24.39 -15.54
CA ALA A 107 -26.54 24.54 -14.42
C ALA A 107 -25.35 25.42 -14.84
N ARG A 108 -25.25 26.60 -14.21
CA ARG A 108 -24.12 27.52 -14.34
C ARG A 108 -22.85 26.80 -13.87
N ASN A 109 -21.85 26.74 -14.75
CA ASN A 109 -20.45 26.34 -14.55
C ASN A 109 -20.23 25.10 -13.67
N ALA A 110 -19.70 24.02 -14.26
CA ALA A 110 -19.22 22.87 -13.49
C ALA A 110 -18.27 23.29 -12.36
N THR A 111 -18.49 22.73 -11.18
CA THR A 111 -17.60 22.93 -10.04
C THR A 111 -16.23 22.29 -10.32
N PRO A 112 -15.16 22.73 -9.63
CA PRO A 112 -13.85 22.09 -9.70
C PRO A 112 -13.88 20.57 -9.52
N THR A 113 -14.74 20.06 -8.63
CA THR A 113 -14.92 18.62 -8.39
C THR A 113 -15.49 17.89 -9.62
N VAL A 114 -16.44 18.50 -10.33
CA VAL A 114 -16.99 17.94 -11.57
C VAL A 114 -15.91 17.89 -12.64
N LEU A 115 -15.15 18.99 -12.81
CA LEU A 115 -14.10 19.09 -13.81
C LEU A 115 -12.97 18.07 -13.59
N SER A 116 -12.51 17.89 -12.34
CA SER A 116 -11.50 16.87 -12.03
C SER A 116 -12.00 15.45 -12.27
N LYS A 117 -13.26 15.15 -11.91
CA LYS A 117 -13.89 13.86 -12.19
C LYS A 117 -14.03 13.59 -13.69
N LEU A 118 -14.42 14.59 -14.49
CA LEU A 118 -14.49 14.47 -15.94
C LEU A 118 -13.12 14.17 -16.55
N ALA A 119 -12.08 14.90 -16.15
CA ALA A 119 -10.71 14.66 -16.61
C ALA A 119 -10.23 13.24 -16.24
N PHE A 120 -10.43 12.82 -14.99
CA PHE A 120 -10.14 11.45 -14.55
C PHE A 120 -10.88 10.40 -15.40
N GLN A 121 -12.18 10.61 -15.65
CA GLN A 121 -12.99 9.66 -16.39
C GLN A 121 -12.54 9.55 -17.85
N ILE A 122 -12.18 10.67 -18.50
CA ILE A 122 -11.59 10.69 -19.84
C ILE A 122 -10.32 9.84 -19.87
N LEU A 123 -9.38 10.10 -18.96
CA LEU A 123 -8.11 9.36 -18.89
C LEU A 123 -8.34 7.87 -18.63
N ARG A 124 -9.31 7.52 -17.77
CA ARG A 124 -9.69 6.13 -17.46
C ARG A 124 -10.23 5.36 -18.66
N ILE A 125 -11.06 6.01 -19.49
CA ILE A 125 -11.68 5.37 -20.66
C ILE A 125 -10.69 5.29 -21.81
N LYS A 126 -9.94 6.37 -22.06
CA LYS A 126 -9.02 6.46 -23.21
C LYS A 126 -7.68 5.79 -22.96
N GLN A 127 -7.35 5.49 -21.70
CA GLN A 127 -6.14 4.77 -21.28
C GLN A 127 -4.85 5.25 -21.98
N PRO A 128 -4.50 6.55 -21.92
CA PRO A 128 -3.33 7.07 -22.65
C PRO A 128 -1.99 6.58 -22.09
N PHE A 129 -1.97 6.12 -20.84
CA PHE A 129 -0.74 5.82 -20.14
C PHE A 129 -0.14 4.51 -20.60
N LYS A 130 0.99 4.60 -21.32
CA LYS A 130 1.76 3.43 -21.74
C LYS A 130 2.79 3.06 -20.66
N PRO A 131 2.78 1.82 -20.14
CA PRO A 131 3.81 1.37 -19.20
C PRO A 131 5.21 1.50 -19.80
N ILE A 132 6.19 1.89 -18.99
CA ILE A 132 7.59 2.00 -19.42
C ILE A 132 8.37 0.81 -18.85
N LEU A 133 8.89 -0.05 -19.73
CA LEU A 133 9.73 -1.17 -19.35
C LEU A 133 11.10 -0.67 -18.86
N ILE A 134 11.45 -1.01 -17.62
CA ILE A 134 12.76 -0.71 -17.03
C ILE A 134 13.74 -1.85 -17.31
N THR A 135 13.31 -3.08 -17.07
CA THR A 135 14.10 -4.27 -17.34
C THR A 135 13.19 -5.50 -17.43
N SER A 136 13.69 -6.55 -18.08
CA SER A 136 13.10 -7.87 -18.02
C SER A 136 14.16 -8.89 -17.63
N ILE A 137 13.84 -9.69 -16.62
CA ILE A 137 14.77 -10.68 -16.05
C ILE A 137 13.96 -11.95 -15.82
N ALA A 138 14.42 -13.07 -16.39
CA ALA A 138 13.88 -14.41 -16.14
C ALA A 138 12.34 -14.53 -16.32
N GLY A 139 11.75 -13.85 -17.31
CA GLY A 139 10.31 -13.91 -17.55
C GLY A 139 9.46 -12.94 -16.70
N LEU A 140 10.09 -12.11 -15.87
CA LEU A 140 9.47 -10.95 -15.24
C LEU A 140 9.78 -9.66 -16.01
N ALA A 141 8.83 -8.74 -16.03
CA ALA A 141 8.97 -7.38 -16.54
C ALA A 141 8.78 -6.39 -15.40
N VAL A 142 9.75 -5.50 -15.22
CA VAL A 142 9.64 -4.38 -14.26
C VAL A 142 9.23 -3.14 -15.03
N ASN A 143 8.03 -2.64 -14.75
CA ASN A 143 7.41 -1.53 -15.47
C ASN A 143 7.19 -0.33 -14.55
N ARG A 144 7.34 0.88 -15.08
CA ARG A 144 6.76 2.10 -14.49
C ARG A 144 5.33 2.24 -14.99
N LYS A 145 4.40 2.38 -14.06
CA LYS A 145 2.99 2.60 -14.32
C LYS A 145 2.50 3.84 -13.61
N VAL A 146 1.40 4.38 -14.12
CA VAL A 146 0.70 5.53 -13.56
C VAL A 146 -0.49 5.06 -12.76
N LYS A 147 -0.61 5.58 -11.54
CA LYS A 147 -1.85 5.66 -10.80
C LYS A 147 -2.31 7.10 -10.81
N PHE A 148 -3.57 7.36 -11.13
CA PHE A 148 -4.09 8.72 -11.21
C PHE A 148 -5.48 8.81 -10.59
N TRP A 149 -5.84 9.98 -10.09
CA TRP A 149 -7.14 10.26 -9.50
C TRP A 149 -7.54 11.72 -9.69
N ALA A 150 -8.85 11.97 -9.54
CA ALA A 150 -9.40 13.31 -9.49
C ALA A 150 -9.19 13.90 -8.09
N GLU A 151 -8.77 15.16 -8.02
CA GLU A 151 -8.61 15.91 -6.78
C GLU A 151 -9.01 17.38 -7.00
N THR A 152 -9.24 18.10 -5.92
CA THR A 152 -9.38 19.56 -5.94
C THR A 152 -8.36 20.15 -4.99
N ILE A 153 -7.75 21.25 -5.39
CA ILE A 153 -6.77 21.99 -4.59
C ILE A 153 -7.36 23.34 -4.20
N GLU A 154 -7.04 23.80 -3.00
CA GLU A 154 -7.39 25.14 -2.55
C GLU A 154 -6.16 26.04 -2.66
N PHE A 155 -6.29 27.15 -3.39
CA PHE A 155 -5.25 28.15 -3.54
C PHE A 155 -5.85 29.53 -3.31
N GLN A 156 -5.35 30.28 -2.32
CA GLN A 156 -5.83 31.63 -2.00
C GLN A 156 -7.36 31.70 -1.79
N ALA A 157 -7.92 30.72 -1.07
CA ALA A 157 -9.36 30.53 -0.86
C ALA A 157 -10.19 30.24 -2.14
N GLU A 158 -9.54 29.91 -3.26
CA GLU A 158 -10.18 29.44 -4.48
C GLU A 158 -9.95 27.93 -4.67
N ILE A 159 -11.01 27.17 -4.87
CA ILE A 159 -10.92 25.74 -5.19
C ILE A 159 -10.70 25.59 -6.70
N ARG A 160 -9.68 24.84 -7.09
CA ARG A 160 -9.33 24.55 -8.48
C ARG A 160 -9.35 23.05 -8.78
N PRO A 161 -9.77 22.63 -9.99
CA PRO A 161 -9.72 21.23 -10.39
C PRO A 161 -8.27 20.81 -10.57
N ALA A 162 -7.95 19.57 -10.20
CA ALA A 162 -6.64 18.99 -10.44
C ALA A 162 -6.73 17.52 -10.84
N VAL A 163 -5.67 17.03 -11.48
CA VAL A 163 -5.42 15.60 -11.65
C VAL A 163 -4.11 15.26 -10.96
N THR A 164 -4.13 14.21 -10.16
CA THR A 164 -2.91 13.70 -9.53
C THR A 164 -2.40 12.52 -10.34
N ILE A 165 -1.11 12.54 -10.69
CA ILE A 165 -0.43 11.52 -11.49
C ILE A 165 0.72 10.97 -10.65
N ALA A 166 0.49 9.84 -10.00
CA ALA A 166 1.49 9.15 -9.20
C ALA A 166 2.15 8.01 -9.98
N ILE A 167 3.47 7.89 -9.83
CA ILE A 167 4.22 6.82 -10.48
C ILE A 167 4.50 5.72 -9.47
N HIS A 168 4.22 4.49 -9.88
CA HIS A 168 4.60 3.30 -9.15
C HIS A 168 5.31 2.29 -10.05
N THR A 169 5.99 1.35 -9.42
CA THR A 169 6.61 0.22 -10.10
C THR A 169 5.67 -0.96 -10.04
N GLU A 170 5.56 -1.68 -11.14
CA GLU A 170 4.92 -2.99 -11.21
C GLU A 170 5.98 -4.03 -11.58
N ILE A 171 5.99 -5.15 -10.86
CA ILE A 171 6.72 -6.35 -11.24
C ILE A 171 5.65 -7.31 -11.77
N ALA A 172 5.67 -7.57 -13.07
CA ALA A 172 4.66 -8.37 -13.73
C ALA A 172 5.30 -9.60 -14.37
N PHE A 173 4.62 -10.75 -14.30
CA PHE A 173 4.98 -11.88 -15.14
C PHE A 173 4.73 -11.53 -16.61
N SER A 174 5.71 -11.79 -17.48
CA SER A 174 5.63 -11.42 -18.90
C SER A 174 4.64 -12.29 -19.67
N GLY A 175 4.39 -13.52 -19.20
CA GLY A 175 3.42 -14.43 -19.80
C GLY A 175 2.01 -14.32 -19.21
N SER A 176 1.14 -15.20 -19.68
CA SER A 176 -0.18 -15.47 -19.09
C SER A 176 -0.09 -16.49 -17.97
N LEU A 177 -1.18 -16.65 -17.21
CA LEU A 177 -1.33 -17.72 -16.23
C LEU A 177 -1.30 -19.09 -16.91
N ALA A 178 -1.70 -19.19 -18.18
CA ALA A 178 -1.57 -20.43 -18.95
C ALA A 178 -0.09 -20.80 -19.17
N ASP A 179 0.76 -19.83 -19.49
CA ASP A 179 2.21 -20.06 -19.69
C ASP A 179 2.90 -20.47 -18.38
N PHE A 180 2.51 -19.81 -17.28
CA PHE A 180 2.95 -20.19 -15.94
C PHE A 180 2.52 -21.61 -15.60
N TYR A 181 1.24 -21.94 -15.79
CA TYR A 181 0.70 -23.26 -15.48
C TYR A 181 1.41 -24.33 -16.31
N ALA A 182 1.54 -24.14 -17.63
CA ALA A 182 2.23 -25.05 -18.54
C ALA A 182 3.69 -25.35 -18.12
N SER A 183 4.38 -24.35 -17.57
CA SER A 183 5.78 -24.48 -17.12
C SER A 183 5.92 -25.21 -15.78
N ASN A 184 4.83 -25.34 -15.00
CA ASN A 184 4.82 -25.95 -13.66
C ASN A 184 4.00 -27.25 -13.58
N VAL A 185 3.44 -27.75 -14.69
CA VAL A 185 2.58 -28.96 -14.75
C VAL A 185 3.29 -30.22 -14.25
N THR A 186 4.62 -30.25 -14.23
CA THR A 186 5.38 -31.46 -13.85
C THR A 186 5.32 -31.83 -12.37
N GLN A 187 4.64 -31.08 -11.49
CA GLN A 187 4.75 -31.30 -10.04
C GLN A 187 3.47 -31.39 -9.19
N GLY A 188 2.24 -31.30 -9.71
CA GLY A 188 1.05 -31.41 -8.83
C GLY A 188 -0.34 -31.40 -9.47
N ASN A 189 -1.37 -31.55 -8.62
CA ASN A 189 -2.78 -31.38 -8.99
C ASN A 189 -3.03 -29.89 -9.33
N PRO A 190 -3.78 -29.55 -10.39
CA PRO A 190 -4.09 -28.17 -10.74
C PRO A 190 -4.67 -27.33 -9.59
N GLU A 191 -5.38 -27.94 -8.64
CA GLU A 191 -5.89 -27.23 -7.47
C GLU A 191 -4.76 -26.69 -6.57
N ASP A 192 -3.72 -27.48 -6.34
CA ASP A 192 -2.58 -27.12 -5.48
C ASP A 192 -1.76 -25.96 -6.07
N VAL A 193 -1.74 -25.85 -7.40
CA VAL A 193 -0.97 -24.81 -8.11
C VAL A 193 -1.78 -23.53 -8.30
N LEU A 194 -3.10 -23.64 -8.52
CA LEU A 194 -3.92 -22.51 -8.95
C LEU A 194 -4.78 -21.91 -7.84
N ILE A 195 -5.35 -22.71 -6.93
CA ILE A 195 -6.26 -22.17 -5.91
C ILE A 195 -5.48 -21.31 -4.92
N GLY A 196 -6.03 -20.14 -4.58
CA GLY A 196 -5.41 -19.15 -3.72
C GLY A 196 -4.45 -18.20 -4.45
N LEU A 197 -4.01 -18.53 -5.67
CA LEU A 197 -3.05 -17.72 -6.40
C LEU A 197 -3.65 -16.34 -6.77
N PRO A 198 -2.96 -15.23 -6.43
CA PRO A 198 -3.39 -13.91 -6.84
C PRO A 198 -3.10 -13.68 -8.33
N VAL A 199 -4.06 -13.10 -9.04
CA VAL A 199 -4.03 -12.91 -10.50
C VAL A 199 -4.57 -11.53 -10.89
N GLN A 200 -4.21 -11.09 -12.08
CA GLN A 200 -4.71 -9.87 -12.71
C GLN A 200 -5.35 -10.19 -14.07
N ASP A 201 -6.44 -9.49 -14.40
CA ASP A 201 -7.02 -9.56 -15.75
C ASP A 201 -6.26 -8.65 -16.73
N PHE A 202 -6.19 -9.04 -18.01
CA PHE A 202 -5.46 -8.26 -19.01
C PHE A 202 -6.17 -6.99 -19.51
N ASP A 203 -7.51 -6.90 -19.41
CA ASP A 203 -8.26 -5.76 -19.98
C ASP A 203 -8.20 -4.53 -19.07
N MET A 204 -8.34 -4.73 -17.76
CA MET A 204 -8.48 -3.68 -16.75
C MET A 204 -7.37 -3.70 -15.70
N GLY A 205 -6.57 -4.77 -15.63
CA GLY A 205 -5.55 -4.94 -14.60
C GLY A 205 -6.11 -5.14 -13.19
N SER A 206 -7.38 -5.56 -13.07
CA SER A 206 -8.04 -5.78 -11.79
C SER A 206 -7.40 -6.99 -11.11
N SER A 207 -7.08 -6.84 -9.82
CA SER A 207 -6.45 -7.90 -9.03
C SER A 207 -7.50 -8.72 -8.27
N GLY A 208 -7.38 -10.04 -8.29
CA GLY A 208 -8.24 -10.96 -7.55
C GLY A 208 -7.52 -12.27 -7.25
N SER A 209 -8.21 -13.21 -6.60
CA SER A 209 -7.65 -14.53 -6.27
C SER A 209 -8.48 -15.63 -6.91
N ILE A 210 -7.81 -16.70 -7.34
CA ILE A 210 -8.48 -17.92 -7.81
C ILE A 210 -9.07 -18.63 -6.60
N VAL A 211 -10.37 -18.90 -6.63
CA VAL A 211 -11.06 -19.56 -5.52
C VAL A 211 -11.42 -21.02 -5.80
N ARG A 212 -11.58 -21.38 -7.09
CA ARG A 212 -11.86 -22.75 -7.52
C ARG A 212 -11.68 -22.92 -9.02
N LEU A 213 -11.53 -24.18 -9.43
CA LEU A 213 -11.63 -24.60 -10.83
C LEU A 213 -13.11 -24.78 -11.19
N ILE A 214 -13.48 -24.41 -12.41
CA ILE A 214 -14.87 -24.44 -12.88
C ILE A 214 -15.11 -25.58 -13.88
N GLY A 215 -14.16 -25.82 -14.77
CA GLY A 215 -14.29 -26.78 -15.85
C GLY A 215 -13.33 -26.43 -16.98
N THR A 216 -13.68 -26.83 -18.21
CA THR A 216 -12.84 -26.60 -19.40
C THR A 216 -13.42 -25.54 -20.32
N MET A 217 -12.59 -25.04 -21.23
CA MET A 217 -13.03 -24.13 -22.27
C MET A 217 -14.06 -24.75 -23.21
N GLN A 218 -13.99 -26.05 -23.47
CA GLN A 218 -14.99 -26.77 -24.28
C GLN A 218 -16.40 -26.62 -23.72
N GLU A 219 -16.56 -26.62 -22.40
CA GLU A 219 -17.85 -26.54 -21.71
C GLU A 219 -18.36 -25.09 -21.60
N HIS A 220 -17.44 -24.12 -21.51
CA HIS A 220 -17.78 -22.76 -21.09
C HIS A 220 -17.60 -21.66 -22.15
N ARG A 221 -16.96 -21.95 -23.30
CA ARG A 221 -16.60 -20.94 -24.32
C ARG A 221 -17.76 -20.04 -24.72
N ASP A 222 -18.90 -20.62 -25.12
CA ASP A 222 -20.05 -19.84 -25.61
C ASP A 222 -20.65 -18.92 -24.53
N ARG A 223 -20.74 -19.41 -23.30
CA ARG A 223 -21.20 -18.60 -22.15
C ARG A 223 -20.23 -17.45 -21.88
N LEU A 224 -18.92 -17.72 -21.89
CA LEU A 224 -17.90 -16.70 -21.66
C LEU A 224 -17.88 -15.65 -22.77
N LEU A 225 -18.03 -16.04 -24.04
CA LEU A 225 -18.11 -15.10 -25.17
C LEU A 225 -19.32 -14.16 -25.11
N LYS A 226 -20.43 -14.59 -24.52
CA LYS A 226 -21.62 -13.74 -24.29
C LYS A 226 -21.39 -12.71 -23.17
N LEU A 227 -20.54 -13.03 -22.20
CA LEU A 227 -20.27 -12.19 -21.03
C LEU A 227 -19.03 -11.30 -21.18
N ALA A 228 -18.11 -11.65 -22.09
CA ALA A 228 -16.86 -10.92 -22.30
C ALA A 228 -17.11 -9.51 -22.84
N ALA A 229 -16.79 -8.51 -22.02
CA ALA A 229 -16.93 -7.08 -22.35
C ALA A 229 -15.63 -6.40 -22.80
N GLY A 230 -14.48 -7.09 -22.69
CA GLY A 230 -13.15 -6.59 -23.03
C GLY A 230 -12.54 -7.32 -24.23
N GLY A 231 -11.74 -6.59 -25.01
CA GLY A 231 -11.19 -7.08 -26.27
C GLY A 231 -10.14 -8.17 -26.08
N ILE A 232 -9.28 -8.03 -25.07
CA ILE A 232 -8.20 -8.99 -24.80
C ILE A 232 -8.78 -10.27 -24.22
N THR A 233 -9.68 -10.18 -23.24
CA THR A 233 -10.35 -11.36 -22.69
C THR A 233 -11.15 -12.10 -23.76
N ARG A 234 -11.89 -11.37 -24.62
CA ARG A 234 -12.63 -12.00 -25.72
C ARG A 234 -11.71 -12.75 -26.68
N HIS A 235 -10.60 -12.14 -27.07
CA HIS A 235 -9.61 -12.80 -27.92
C HIS A 235 -9.04 -14.06 -27.24
N ALA A 236 -8.66 -13.98 -25.97
CA ALA A 236 -8.16 -15.11 -25.20
C ALA A 236 -9.19 -16.27 -25.13
N ILE A 237 -10.48 -15.97 -24.93
CA ILE A 237 -11.56 -16.97 -24.95
C ILE A 237 -11.70 -17.65 -26.33
N GLN A 238 -11.50 -16.90 -27.42
CA GLN A 238 -11.59 -17.42 -28.79
C GLN A 238 -10.42 -18.32 -29.14
N THR A 239 -9.21 -17.98 -28.72
CA THR A 239 -7.97 -18.69 -29.08
C THR A 239 -7.57 -19.77 -28.09
N ALA A 240 -8.11 -19.75 -26.86
CA ALA A 240 -7.83 -20.75 -25.84
C ALA A 240 -8.10 -22.19 -26.33
N PRO A 241 -7.20 -23.14 -26.09
CA PRO A 241 -7.43 -24.58 -26.33
C PRO A 241 -8.69 -25.10 -25.64
N ALA A 242 -9.35 -26.12 -26.22
CA ALA A 242 -10.61 -26.64 -25.70
C ALA A 242 -10.48 -27.27 -24.29
N ASP A 243 -9.33 -27.86 -24.01
CA ASP A 243 -8.94 -28.47 -22.74
C ASP A 243 -8.41 -27.48 -21.70
N GLN A 244 -8.21 -26.20 -22.07
CA GLN A 244 -7.74 -25.19 -21.13
C GLN A 244 -8.72 -25.02 -19.97
N ILE A 245 -8.17 -25.02 -18.75
CA ILE A 245 -8.93 -24.85 -17.51
C ILE A 245 -9.55 -23.45 -17.44
N VAL A 246 -10.79 -23.41 -16.96
CA VAL A 246 -11.51 -22.19 -16.57
C VAL A 246 -11.53 -22.10 -15.05
N VAL A 247 -11.16 -20.93 -14.53
CA VAL A 247 -11.08 -20.64 -13.10
C VAL A 247 -12.12 -19.61 -12.70
N ALA A 248 -12.58 -19.69 -11.45
CA ALA A 248 -13.37 -18.63 -10.84
C ALA A 248 -12.48 -17.71 -10.00
N ILE A 249 -12.60 -16.41 -10.28
CA ILE A 249 -11.86 -15.33 -9.64
C ILE A 249 -12.80 -14.54 -8.75
N GLN A 250 -12.32 -14.23 -7.54
CA GLN A 250 -12.94 -13.29 -6.63
C GLN A 250 -12.15 -11.98 -6.63
N PHE A 251 -12.79 -10.87 -7.02
CA PHE A 251 -12.18 -9.54 -6.97
C PHE A 251 -12.54 -8.84 -5.64
N GLY A 252 -11.51 -8.41 -4.90
CA GLY A 252 -11.68 -7.74 -3.62
C GLY A 252 -12.46 -8.56 -2.59
N LYS A 253 -13.22 -7.88 -1.71
CA LYS A 253 -14.04 -8.52 -0.65
C LYS A 253 -15.44 -8.94 -1.12
N GLY A 254 -15.73 -8.80 -2.41
CA GLY A 254 -17.06 -9.09 -2.96
C GLY A 254 -17.33 -10.60 -3.01
N LYS A 255 -18.59 -11.02 -2.91
CA LYS A 255 -18.99 -12.45 -3.02
C LYS A 255 -19.13 -12.92 -4.47
N LYS A 256 -19.10 -12.01 -5.44
CA LYS A 256 -19.35 -12.31 -6.84
C LYS A 256 -18.11 -12.97 -7.46
N LEU A 257 -18.32 -14.12 -8.09
CA LEU A 257 -17.29 -14.85 -8.81
C LEU A 257 -17.37 -14.56 -10.31
N PHE A 258 -16.22 -14.40 -10.93
CA PHE A 258 -16.08 -14.16 -12.36
C PHE A 258 -15.24 -15.27 -12.97
N HIS A 259 -15.64 -15.78 -14.12
CA HIS A 259 -15.01 -16.95 -14.73
C HIS A 259 -14.09 -16.51 -15.87
N TYR A 260 -12.86 -17.00 -15.87
CA TYR A 260 -11.84 -16.67 -16.86
C TYR A 260 -11.07 -17.92 -17.30
N PRO A 261 -10.69 -18.01 -18.59
CA PRO A 261 -9.63 -18.93 -18.99
C PRO A 261 -8.28 -18.46 -18.44
N LEU A 262 -7.35 -19.39 -18.21
CA LEU A 262 -6.00 -19.05 -17.75
C LEU A 262 -5.28 -18.07 -18.71
N SER A 263 -5.53 -18.15 -20.02
CA SER A 263 -4.95 -17.26 -21.03
C SER A 263 -5.40 -15.80 -20.93
N ALA A 264 -6.51 -15.51 -20.25
CA ALA A 264 -7.00 -14.15 -20.02
C ALA A 264 -6.44 -13.50 -18.75
N LEU A 265 -5.60 -14.24 -18.00
CA LEU A 265 -5.09 -13.82 -16.70
C LEU A 265 -3.57 -13.76 -16.72
N ARG A 266 -3.02 -12.94 -15.82
CA ARG A 266 -1.61 -12.89 -15.47
C ARG A 266 -1.45 -13.22 -13.98
N PRO A 267 -0.48 -14.05 -13.58
CA PRO A 267 -0.18 -14.25 -12.16
C PRO A 267 0.39 -12.98 -11.53
N SER A 268 -0.01 -12.69 -10.30
CA SER A 268 0.53 -11.57 -9.51
C SER A 268 1.75 -12.02 -8.73
N ILE A 269 2.86 -11.29 -8.90
CA ILE A 269 4.11 -11.57 -8.21
C ILE A 269 4.18 -10.70 -6.95
N THR A 270 4.05 -11.32 -5.79
CA THR A 270 4.19 -10.68 -4.47
C THR A 270 5.43 -11.23 -3.75
N ALA A 271 5.73 -10.67 -2.58
CA ALA A 271 6.77 -11.24 -1.73
C ALA A 271 6.44 -12.69 -1.32
N GLU A 272 5.16 -12.99 -1.05
CA GLU A 272 4.73 -14.35 -0.67
C GLU A 272 4.76 -15.31 -1.86
N THR A 273 4.36 -14.85 -3.05
CA THR A 273 4.20 -15.76 -4.20
C THR A 273 5.46 -15.94 -5.03
N ALA A 274 6.42 -15.00 -4.99
CA ALA A 274 7.61 -15.02 -5.86
C ALA A 274 8.40 -16.34 -5.81
N GLY A 275 8.46 -17.00 -4.64
CA GLY A 275 9.11 -18.31 -4.50
C GLY A 275 8.48 -19.40 -5.35
N GLN A 276 7.16 -19.38 -5.53
CA GLN A 276 6.42 -20.31 -6.40
C GLN A 276 6.77 -20.14 -7.88
N PHE A 277 7.32 -18.97 -8.24
CA PHE A 277 7.79 -18.66 -9.59
C PHE A 277 9.31 -18.82 -9.73
N GLY A 278 10.00 -19.32 -8.70
CA GLY A 278 11.45 -19.46 -8.70
C GLY A 278 12.21 -18.13 -8.64
N PHE A 279 11.57 -17.06 -8.14
CA PHE A 279 12.15 -15.73 -8.07
C PHE A 279 12.48 -15.31 -6.64
N ASP A 280 13.66 -14.73 -6.46
CA ASP A 280 13.99 -13.98 -5.25
C ASP A 280 13.44 -12.55 -5.37
N TYR A 281 12.28 -12.31 -4.76
CA TYR A 281 11.59 -11.01 -4.77
C TYR A 281 12.50 -9.86 -4.29
N ARG A 282 13.45 -10.14 -3.38
CA ARG A 282 14.34 -9.12 -2.81
C ARG A 282 15.25 -8.48 -3.87
N GLN A 283 15.61 -9.22 -4.91
CA GLN A 283 16.41 -8.70 -6.02
C GLN A 283 15.67 -7.60 -6.79
N PHE A 284 14.34 -7.74 -6.91
CA PHE A 284 13.50 -6.78 -7.60
C PHE A 284 13.13 -5.57 -6.74
N LEU A 285 13.18 -5.66 -5.41
CA LEU A 285 12.86 -4.55 -4.51
C LEU A 285 13.70 -3.30 -4.79
N ARG A 286 14.98 -3.45 -5.17
CA ARG A 286 15.83 -2.31 -5.53
C ARG A 286 15.30 -1.58 -6.77
N LEU A 287 14.81 -2.34 -7.75
CA LEU A 287 14.23 -1.81 -8.98
C LEU A 287 12.88 -1.11 -8.74
N THR A 288 12.20 -1.38 -7.61
CA THR A 288 10.96 -0.67 -7.25
C THR A 288 11.19 0.78 -6.85
N LYS A 289 12.40 1.14 -6.43
CA LYS A 289 12.75 2.50 -6.04
C LYS A 289 12.91 3.37 -7.27
N ILE A 290 12.29 4.54 -7.24
CA ILE A 290 12.36 5.53 -8.31
C ILE A 290 13.17 6.72 -7.80
N PRO A 291 14.41 6.92 -8.26
CA PRO A 291 15.21 8.10 -7.92
C PRO A 291 14.48 9.39 -8.29
N HIS A 292 14.76 10.47 -7.56
CA HIS A 292 14.10 11.77 -7.75
C HIS A 292 14.16 12.28 -9.20
N ALA A 293 15.34 12.27 -9.82
CA ALA A 293 15.52 12.71 -11.21
C ALA A 293 14.77 11.81 -12.23
N GLU A 294 14.66 10.51 -11.95
CA GLU A 294 13.84 9.61 -12.76
C GLU A 294 12.36 9.94 -12.60
N ARG A 295 11.89 10.16 -11.37
CA ARG A 295 10.50 10.51 -11.06
C ARG A 295 10.06 11.79 -11.77
N GLN A 296 10.90 12.83 -11.77
CA GLN A 296 10.63 14.08 -12.49
C GLN A 296 10.46 13.89 -14.00
N ARG A 297 11.35 13.10 -14.63
CA ARG A 297 11.25 12.79 -16.07
C ARG A 297 9.98 12.00 -16.38
N LEU A 298 9.67 11.00 -15.57
CA LEU A 298 8.46 10.19 -15.72
C LEU A 298 7.19 11.03 -15.56
N LEU A 299 7.13 11.94 -14.58
CA LEU A 299 6.00 12.86 -14.39
C LEU A 299 5.80 13.74 -15.63
N THR A 300 6.90 14.25 -16.21
CA THR A 300 6.85 15.04 -17.44
C THR A 300 6.30 14.22 -18.61
N THR A 301 6.78 13.00 -18.80
CA THR A 301 6.32 12.08 -19.85
C THR A 301 4.84 11.74 -19.70
N PHE A 302 4.40 11.36 -18.50
CA PHE A 302 3.01 10.97 -18.27
C PHE A 302 2.06 12.16 -18.29
N LYS A 303 2.49 13.35 -17.86
CA LYS A 303 1.74 14.60 -18.07
C LYS A 303 1.48 14.83 -19.57
N ALA A 304 2.50 14.64 -20.41
CA ALA A 304 2.34 14.82 -21.86
C ALA A 304 1.32 13.83 -22.46
N GLN A 305 1.36 12.57 -22.04
CA GLN A 305 0.39 11.55 -22.45
C GLN A 305 -1.04 11.90 -22.01
N ALA A 306 -1.22 12.40 -20.78
CA ALA A 306 -2.51 12.87 -20.30
C ALA A 306 -3.02 14.07 -21.12
N LEU A 307 -2.15 15.04 -21.41
CA LEU A 307 -2.48 16.25 -22.16
C LEU A 307 -2.95 15.94 -23.59
N GLU A 308 -2.31 14.97 -24.28
CA GLU A 308 -2.68 14.58 -25.65
C GLU A 308 -4.16 14.18 -25.78
N VAL A 309 -4.72 13.56 -24.74
CA VAL A 309 -6.13 13.17 -24.70
C VAL A 309 -7.00 14.30 -24.18
N LEU A 310 -6.61 14.92 -23.06
CA LEU A 310 -7.43 15.92 -22.37
C LEU A 310 -7.64 17.20 -23.19
N LEU A 311 -6.66 17.59 -24.01
CA LEU A 311 -6.75 18.76 -24.89
C LEU A 311 -7.92 18.68 -25.87
N ARG A 312 -8.28 17.46 -26.32
CA ARG A 312 -9.42 17.24 -27.23
C ARG A 312 -10.77 17.64 -26.62
N TYR A 313 -10.84 17.66 -25.30
CA TYR A 313 -12.00 18.04 -24.50
C TYR A 313 -11.87 19.46 -23.91
N GLY A 314 -10.87 20.23 -24.38
CA GLY A 314 -10.65 21.62 -23.95
C GLY A 314 -9.90 21.77 -22.64
N PHE A 315 -9.43 20.67 -22.03
CA PHE A 315 -8.62 20.72 -20.82
C PHE A 315 -7.16 21.05 -21.12
N GLU A 316 -6.59 21.93 -20.31
CA GLU A 316 -5.15 22.13 -20.20
C GLU A 316 -4.64 21.60 -18.87
N ILE A 317 -3.36 21.23 -18.83
CA ILE A 317 -2.70 20.73 -17.62
C ILE A 317 -1.58 21.70 -17.23
N GLY A 318 -1.78 22.37 -16.09
CA GLY A 318 -0.83 23.29 -15.47
C GLY A 318 0.48 22.62 -15.04
N ARG A 319 1.44 23.41 -14.56
CA ARG A 319 2.66 22.88 -13.93
C ARG A 319 2.29 22.12 -12.66
N SER A 320 3.12 21.14 -12.29
CA SER A 320 2.96 20.48 -10.99
C SER A 320 3.15 21.52 -9.88
N LEU A 321 2.32 21.45 -8.83
CA LEU A 321 2.48 22.35 -7.69
C LEU A 321 3.88 22.14 -7.11
N ASN A 322 4.55 23.24 -6.77
CA ASN A 322 5.91 23.19 -6.31
C ASN A 322 6.21 24.29 -5.29
N SER A 323 7.23 24.06 -4.46
CA SER A 323 7.61 24.98 -3.39
C SER A 323 8.18 26.30 -3.88
N LEU A 324 8.56 26.41 -5.16
CA LEU A 324 9.07 27.65 -5.75
C LEU A 324 7.92 28.60 -6.13
N GLU A 325 6.90 28.08 -6.80
CA GLU A 325 5.73 28.86 -7.26
C GLU A 325 4.66 29.00 -6.15
N HIS A 326 4.61 28.05 -5.21
CA HIS A 326 3.60 27.99 -4.14
C HIS A 326 4.20 27.65 -2.77
N PRO A 327 5.12 28.48 -2.22
CA PRO A 327 5.82 28.17 -0.97
C PRO A 327 4.87 27.90 0.21
N ASP A 328 3.74 28.62 0.28
CA ASP A 328 2.77 28.48 1.37
C ASP A 328 2.06 27.11 1.42
N LEU A 329 2.05 26.37 0.30
CA LEU A 329 1.49 25.00 0.25
C LEU A 329 2.49 23.94 0.71
N PHE A 330 3.77 24.31 0.86
CA PHE A 330 4.85 23.40 1.22
C PHE A 330 5.40 23.79 2.58
N TRP A 331 4.76 23.29 3.63
CA TRP A 331 5.29 23.44 4.98
C TRP A 331 6.67 22.81 5.08
N GLN A 332 7.63 23.60 5.54
CA GLN A 332 8.96 23.14 5.90
C GLN A 332 9.22 23.49 7.36
N PRO A 333 9.76 22.55 8.16
CA PRO A 333 10.13 22.88 9.52
C PRO A 333 11.29 23.88 9.49
N THR A 334 11.26 24.87 10.39
CA THR A 334 12.34 25.85 10.56
C THR A 334 13.65 25.20 11.02
N ILE A 335 13.56 24.02 11.64
CA ILE A 335 14.68 23.20 12.08
C ILE A 335 14.57 21.84 11.39
N PRO A 336 15.65 21.30 10.79
CA PRO A 336 15.66 19.96 10.25
C PRO A 336 15.12 18.93 11.26
N LEU A 337 14.34 17.96 10.80
CA LEU A 337 13.69 16.99 11.70
C LEU A 337 14.66 16.14 12.52
N ASP A 338 15.90 15.97 12.05
CA ASP A 338 16.99 15.31 12.79
C ASP A 338 17.64 16.22 13.84
N GLN A 339 17.45 17.53 13.73
CA GLN A 339 17.91 18.53 14.68
C GLN A 339 16.84 18.91 15.73
N THR A 340 15.65 18.32 15.68
CA THR A 340 14.61 18.54 16.69
C THR A 340 15.17 18.31 18.10
N PRO A 341 15.08 19.30 19.00
CA PRO A 341 15.68 19.22 20.32
C PRO A 341 14.88 18.28 21.23
N LEU A 342 15.61 17.43 21.94
CA LEU A 342 15.08 16.43 22.87
C LEU A 342 15.69 16.62 24.25
N LEU A 343 14.88 16.47 25.30
CA LEU A 343 15.32 16.51 26.68
C LEU A 343 15.47 15.08 27.22
N PHE A 344 16.65 14.79 27.75
CA PHE A 344 17.05 13.53 28.37
C PHE A 344 17.12 13.71 29.90
N GLY A 345 17.58 12.67 30.60
CA GLY A 345 17.82 12.75 32.04
C GLY A 345 18.85 13.82 32.39
N GLN A 346 18.86 14.21 33.67
CA GLN A 346 19.81 15.19 34.22
C GLN A 346 19.76 16.57 33.52
N GLY A 347 18.66 16.89 32.84
CA GLY A 347 18.51 18.15 32.11
C GLY A 347 19.32 18.24 30.81
N VAL A 348 19.89 17.12 30.33
CA VAL A 348 20.70 17.11 29.11
C VAL A 348 19.80 17.31 27.89
N THR A 349 20.08 18.33 27.09
CA THR A 349 19.43 18.54 25.80
C THR A 349 20.28 17.97 24.67
N GLY A 350 19.68 17.20 23.78
CA GLY A 350 20.30 16.65 22.58
C GLY A 350 19.40 16.81 21.37
N VAL A 351 19.76 16.18 20.25
CA VAL A 351 18.98 16.25 19.00
C VAL A 351 18.47 14.87 18.59
N ARG A 352 17.33 14.81 17.89
CA ARG A 352 16.70 13.57 17.44
C ARG A 352 17.62 12.64 16.64
N GLY A 353 18.50 13.20 15.81
CA GLY A 353 19.49 12.45 15.03
C GLY A 353 20.58 11.78 15.89
N ARG A 354 20.68 12.11 17.19
CA ARG A 354 21.72 11.63 18.11
C ARG A 354 21.15 11.11 19.45
N ILE A 355 19.98 10.46 19.41
CA ILE A 355 19.30 9.93 20.60
C ILE A 355 20.22 9.10 21.52
N LEU A 356 21.04 8.21 20.94
CA LEU A 356 21.90 7.32 21.72
C LEU A 356 23.00 8.08 22.48
N HIS A 357 23.48 9.19 21.92
CA HIS A 357 24.42 10.07 22.60
C HIS A 357 23.73 10.75 23.79
N GLY A 358 22.53 11.31 23.56
CA GLY A 358 21.72 11.90 24.64
C GLY A 358 21.46 10.92 25.78
N LEU A 359 21.06 9.67 25.49
CA LEU A 359 20.85 8.63 26.50
C LEU A 359 22.14 8.24 27.24
N SER A 360 23.27 8.21 26.55
CA SER A 360 24.56 7.86 27.17
C SER A 360 25.10 8.96 28.06
N THR A 361 24.76 10.22 27.77
CA THR A 361 25.23 11.40 28.52
C THR A 361 24.30 11.75 29.68
N GLY A 362 22.98 11.80 29.44
CA GLY A 362 22.00 12.22 30.44
C GLY A 362 21.21 11.08 31.10
N GLY A 363 21.24 9.87 30.53
CA GLY A 363 20.31 8.80 30.91
C GLY A 363 18.89 9.08 30.41
N VAL A 364 17.90 8.43 31.04
CA VAL A 364 16.48 8.60 30.69
C VAL A 364 15.90 9.88 31.30
N TYR A 365 15.02 10.56 30.58
CA TYR A 365 14.30 11.74 31.06
C TYR A 365 13.54 11.46 32.36
N ASN A 366 12.73 10.40 32.38
CA ASN A 366 12.02 9.99 33.59
C ASN A 366 12.23 8.49 33.85
N ARG A 367 12.56 8.16 35.08
CA ARG A 367 12.74 6.78 35.53
C ARG A 367 11.47 6.29 36.23
N HIS A 368 11.01 5.10 35.87
CA HIS A 368 9.86 4.50 36.53
C HIS A 368 10.20 4.19 38.02
N PRO A 369 9.28 4.42 38.98
CA PRO A 369 9.55 4.27 40.41
C PRO A 369 10.15 2.91 40.82
N ASN A 370 9.72 1.81 40.17
CA ASN A 370 10.23 0.46 40.44
C ASN A 370 11.73 0.29 40.19
N PHE A 371 12.36 1.22 39.47
CA PHE A 371 13.80 1.18 39.16
C PHE A 371 14.58 2.32 39.84
N HIS A 372 14.00 2.96 40.87
CA HIS A 372 14.58 4.10 41.59
C HIS A 372 14.61 3.88 43.13
N PRO A 373 15.66 3.24 43.70
CA PRO A 373 16.68 2.40 43.08
C PRO A 373 16.15 0.98 42.79
N GLY A 374 16.57 0.36 41.68
CA GLY A 374 16.22 -1.02 41.35
C GLY A 374 17.08 -1.61 40.24
N ILE A 375 17.17 -2.95 40.21
CA ILE A 375 17.88 -3.74 39.19
C ILE A 375 16.84 -4.26 38.20
N ILE A 376 17.09 -4.11 36.90
CA ILE A 376 16.25 -4.72 35.86
C ILE A 376 16.57 -6.22 35.78
N ARG A 377 15.58 -7.05 36.09
CA ARG A 377 15.68 -8.51 36.05
C ARG A 377 15.23 -9.01 34.68
N ILE A 378 16.18 -9.56 33.94
CA ILE A 378 15.99 -10.02 32.57
C ILE A 378 16.02 -11.54 32.55
N ALA A 379 15.00 -12.15 31.96
CA ALA A 379 15.04 -13.56 31.59
C ALA A 379 15.24 -13.71 30.08
N ALA A 380 15.97 -14.74 29.66
CA ALA A 380 16.20 -15.03 28.25
C ALA A 380 15.51 -16.34 27.85
N LEU A 381 14.64 -16.29 26.86
CA LEU A 381 13.99 -17.46 26.28
C LEU A 381 14.54 -17.69 24.87
N LYS A 382 15.31 -18.76 24.68
CA LYS A 382 16.05 -19.02 23.44
C LYS A 382 15.45 -20.20 22.68
N LEU A 383 14.83 -19.93 21.54
CA LEU A 383 14.27 -20.94 20.63
C LEU A 383 15.08 -21.10 19.35
N CYS A 384 16.05 -20.21 19.09
CA CYS A 384 16.94 -20.30 17.93
C CYS A 384 18.21 -21.10 18.22
N ASP A 385 18.93 -21.47 17.16
CA ASP A 385 20.17 -22.24 17.25
C ASP A 385 21.36 -21.37 17.64
N GLY A 386 21.43 -20.13 17.14
CA GLY A 386 22.53 -19.18 17.38
C GLY A 386 22.82 -18.88 18.85
N SER A 387 24.08 -18.59 19.20
CA SER A 387 24.46 -18.22 20.58
C SER A 387 24.00 -16.79 20.91
N VAL A 388 23.37 -16.61 22.08
CA VAL A 388 22.82 -15.30 22.50
C VAL A 388 23.56 -14.66 23.67
N ASN A 389 24.52 -15.36 24.28
CA ASN A 389 25.16 -14.91 25.53
C ASN A 389 25.91 -13.58 25.38
N ALA A 390 26.75 -13.46 24.34
CA ALA A 390 27.47 -12.22 24.07
C ALA A 390 26.52 -11.04 23.82
N PHE A 391 25.37 -11.30 23.20
CA PHE A 391 24.34 -10.29 23.00
C PHE A 391 23.68 -9.85 24.32
N LEU A 392 23.33 -10.80 25.20
CA LEU A 392 22.77 -10.51 26.52
C LEU A 392 23.72 -9.66 27.37
N GLU A 393 25.01 -10.00 27.38
CA GLU A 393 26.04 -9.22 28.08
C GLU A 393 26.14 -7.79 27.50
N ALA A 394 26.10 -7.66 26.18
CA ALA A 394 26.12 -6.35 25.53
C ALA A 394 24.87 -5.52 25.82
N VAL A 395 23.70 -6.15 26.00
CA VAL A 395 22.48 -5.49 26.48
C VAL A 395 22.70 -4.95 27.90
N GLN A 396 23.21 -5.76 28.82
CA GLN A 396 23.48 -5.31 30.20
C GLN A 396 24.46 -4.13 30.23
N GLN A 397 25.56 -4.22 29.47
CA GLN A 397 26.53 -3.13 29.36
C GLN A 397 25.89 -1.86 28.81
N ARG A 398 24.97 -1.98 27.83
CA ARG A 398 24.29 -0.83 27.25
C ARG A 398 23.30 -0.19 28.22
N LEU A 399 22.52 -0.99 28.95
CA LEU A 399 21.61 -0.50 29.99
C LEU A 399 22.38 0.22 31.10
N ARG A 400 23.55 -0.31 31.50
CA ARG A 400 24.43 0.35 32.47
C ARG A 400 24.90 1.72 31.99
N ARG A 401 25.26 1.86 30.70
CA ARG A 401 25.61 3.18 30.11
C ARG A 401 24.45 4.19 30.15
N TYR A 402 23.20 3.72 30.17
CA TYR A 402 22.01 4.56 30.33
C TYR A 402 21.61 4.74 31.81
N GLY A 403 22.44 4.27 32.74
CA GLY A 403 22.26 4.44 34.19
C GLY A 403 21.44 3.34 34.87
N PHE A 404 21.22 2.19 34.23
CA PHE A 404 20.44 1.08 34.79
C PHE A 404 21.31 -0.14 35.06
N GLU A 405 21.30 -0.62 36.30
CA GLU A 405 21.82 -1.95 36.61
C GLU A 405 20.82 -3.02 36.13
N SER A 406 21.35 -4.13 35.65
CA SER A 406 20.54 -5.23 35.14
C SER A 406 21.21 -6.58 35.39
N GLU A 407 20.39 -7.60 35.58
CA GLU A 407 20.83 -8.98 35.84
C GLU A 407 20.09 -9.95 34.92
N ILE A 408 20.82 -10.92 34.35
CA ILE A 408 20.20 -12.06 33.66
C ILE A 408 19.89 -13.15 34.69
N ILE A 409 18.63 -13.24 35.10
CA ILE A 409 18.22 -14.11 36.22
C ILE A 409 17.89 -15.55 35.80
N ASP A 410 17.50 -15.76 34.53
CA ASP A 410 17.30 -17.10 33.98
C ASP A 410 17.59 -17.11 32.47
N ARG A 411 18.06 -18.25 31.97
CA ARG A 411 18.30 -18.52 30.56
C ARG A 411 17.68 -19.87 30.22
N LYS A 412 16.59 -19.84 29.46
CA LYS A 412 15.86 -21.04 29.06
C LYS A 412 16.03 -21.35 27.57
N PRO A 413 16.92 -22.29 27.22
CA PRO A 413 16.91 -22.86 25.88
C PRO A 413 15.72 -23.79 25.71
N LEU A 414 15.08 -23.72 24.55
CA LEU A 414 14.02 -24.61 24.11
C LEU A 414 14.28 -24.99 22.66
N SER A 415 14.61 -26.26 22.42
CA SER A 415 14.63 -26.77 21.04
C SER A 415 13.21 -27.09 20.63
N ILE A 416 12.78 -26.50 19.51
CA ILE A 416 11.50 -26.80 18.87
C ILE A 416 11.69 -27.60 17.57
N VAL A 417 12.94 -27.93 17.23
CA VAL A 417 13.29 -28.69 16.04
C VAL A 417 12.71 -30.10 16.16
N ASN A 418 11.97 -30.54 15.14
CA ASN A 418 11.27 -31.83 15.06
C ASN A 418 10.03 -32.00 15.96
N LEU A 419 9.47 -30.91 16.51
CA LEU A 419 8.17 -30.96 17.20
C LEU A 419 7.04 -30.63 16.22
N SER A 420 5.88 -31.26 16.40
CA SER A 420 4.64 -30.76 15.77
C SER A 420 4.27 -29.38 16.32
N ALA A 421 3.43 -28.63 15.60
CA ALA A 421 2.98 -27.31 16.04
C ALA A 421 2.35 -27.33 17.45
N ALA A 422 1.50 -28.32 17.72
CA ALA A 422 0.86 -28.47 19.04
C ALA A 422 1.87 -28.77 20.15
N GLU A 423 2.84 -29.66 19.89
CA GLU A 423 3.91 -30.01 20.84
C GLU A 423 4.84 -28.83 21.12
N ALA A 424 5.23 -28.08 20.07
CA ALA A 424 6.06 -26.89 20.20
C ALA A 424 5.36 -25.83 21.08
N ARG A 425 4.07 -25.60 20.87
CA ARG A 425 3.27 -24.67 21.68
C ARG A 425 3.14 -25.10 23.13
N ALA A 426 2.85 -26.37 23.39
CA ALA A 426 2.77 -26.92 24.75
C ALA A 426 4.13 -26.84 25.47
N ALA A 427 5.22 -27.15 24.77
CA ALA A 427 6.58 -27.06 25.30
C ALA A 427 6.96 -25.61 25.61
N LEU A 428 6.60 -24.67 24.74
CA LEU A 428 6.79 -23.24 24.92
C LEU A 428 6.02 -22.71 26.12
N GLU A 429 4.74 -23.05 26.26
CA GLU A 429 3.94 -22.64 27.41
C GLU A 429 4.56 -23.14 28.72
N LYS A 430 5.00 -24.41 28.76
CA LYS A 430 5.70 -24.98 29.91
C LYS A 430 7.02 -24.26 30.19
N ALA A 431 7.77 -23.88 29.16
CA ALA A 431 9.02 -23.15 29.30
C ALA A 431 8.79 -21.74 29.86
N VAL A 432 7.81 -21.00 29.32
CA VAL A 432 7.43 -19.67 29.82
C VAL A 432 6.97 -19.75 31.27
N ASN A 433 6.07 -20.69 31.60
CA ASN A 433 5.57 -20.86 32.97
C ASN A 433 6.70 -21.18 33.98
N LYS A 434 7.75 -21.88 33.55
CA LYS A 434 8.94 -22.09 34.38
C LYS A 434 9.79 -20.82 34.53
N LEU A 435 9.99 -20.10 33.43
CA LEU A 435 10.83 -18.89 33.36
C LEU A 435 10.34 -17.80 34.32
N ILE A 436 9.03 -17.67 34.46
CA ILE A 436 8.37 -16.62 35.26
C ILE A 436 8.17 -17.01 36.73
N THR A 437 8.67 -18.18 37.17
CA THR A 437 8.58 -18.57 38.59
C THR A 437 9.49 -17.72 39.47
N VAL A 438 10.55 -17.17 38.89
CA VAL A 438 11.38 -16.13 39.48
C VAL A 438 10.83 -14.77 39.04
N PRO A 439 10.80 -13.74 39.90
CA PRO A 439 10.34 -12.41 39.50
C PRO A 439 11.19 -11.83 38.37
N VAL A 440 10.56 -11.56 37.22
CA VAL A 440 11.17 -11.04 35.99
C VAL A 440 10.49 -9.73 35.62
N ASP A 441 11.28 -8.72 35.21
CA ASP A 441 10.74 -7.46 34.69
C ASP A 441 10.50 -7.54 33.18
N ILE A 442 11.42 -8.19 32.45
CA ILE A 442 11.33 -8.37 31.01
C ILE A 442 11.91 -9.70 30.54
N VAL A 443 11.26 -10.30 29.54
CA VAL A 443 11.78 -11.47 28.83
C VAL A 443 12.33 -11.07 27.47
N LEU A 444 13.60 -11.38 27.22
CA LEU A 444 14.20 -11.34 25.89
C LEU A 444 13.99 -12.68 25.20
N THR A 445 13.22 -12.70 24.12
CA THR A 445 12.87 -13.92 23.40
C THR A 445 13.61 -13.98 22.07
N PHE A 446 14.31 -15.07 21.82
CA PHE A 446 15.06 -15.30 20.59
C PHE A 446 14.36 -16.37 19.77
N LEU A 447 13.76 -15.97 18.65
CA LEU A 447 12.95 -16.85 17.80
C LEU A 447 13.68 -17.23 16.52
N PRO A 448 13.46 -18.44 15.99
CA PRO A 448 13.97 -18.82 14.67
C PRO A 448 13.28 -18.00 13.58
N GLN A 449 13.97 -17.79 12.46
CA GLN A 449 13.44 -17.02 11.34
C GLN A 449 12.16 -17.63 10.73
N SER A 450 12.01 -18.95 10.82
CA SER A 450 10.81 -19.67 10.35
C SER A 450 9.52 -19.20 11.01
N ASP A 451 9.59 -18.63 12.23
CA ASP A 451 8.40 -18.15 12.95
C ASP A 451 7.86 -16.82 12.39
N ARG A 452 8.68 -16.06 11.67
CA ARG A 452 8.35 -14.69 11.26
C ARG A 452 7.20 -14.60 10.25
N GLU A 453 6.94 -15.69 9.54
CA GLU A 453 5.92 -15.80 8.49
C GLU A 453 4.80 -16.79 8.89
N ALA A 454 4.83 -17.31 10.13
CA ALA A 454 3.93 -18.37 10.60
C ALA A 454 2.57 -17.85 11.11
N ASP A 455 2.20 -16.60 10.83
CA ASP A 455 0.93 -16.00 11.28
C ASP A 455 -0.29 -16.70 10.64
N ASP A 456 -0.12 -17.22 9.42
CA ASP A 456 -1.18 -17.89 8.64
C ASP A 456 -1.11 -19.43 8.73
N ASP A 457 -0.15 -19.99 9.46
CA ASP A 457 -0.01 -21.45 9.63
C ASP A 457 -1.06 -22.00 10.63
N ASP A 458 -1.45 -23.28 10.49
CA ASP A 458 -2.38 -23.99 11.39
C ASP A 458 -1.93 -24.01 12.88
N GLY A 459 -0.69 -23.61 13.16
CA GLY A 459 -0.14 -23.42 14.50
C GLY A 459 -0.09 -21.98 15.00
N GLY A 460 -0.19 -20.98 14.12
CA GLY A 460 0.04 -19.56 14.38
C GLY A 460 1.44 -19.24 14.92
N SER A 461 1.83 -17.97 14.86
CA SER A 461 3.16 -17.55 15.31
C SER A 461 3.42 -17.79 16.82
N LEU A 462 4.59 -18.32 17.13
CA LEU A 462 5.15 -18.46 18.48
C LEU A 462 5.39 -17.08 19.10
N TYR A 463 5.71 -16.06 18.30
CA TYR A 463 5.76 -14.66 18.74
C TYR A 463 4.47 -14.29 19.48
N HIS A 464 3.32 -14.52 18.84
CA HIS A 464 2.02 -14.18 19.41
C HIS A 464 1.72 -14.98 20.68
N LEU A 465 2.12 -16.26 20.72
CA LEU A 465 1.94 -17.09 21.91
C LEU A 465 2.79 -16.57 23.09
N VAL A 466 4.08 -16.33 22.89
CA VAL A 466 4.96 -15.79 23.93
C VAL A 466 4.46 -14.43 24.42
N TYR A 467 4.14 -13.53 23.48
CA TYR A 467 3.63 -12.21 23.80
C TYR A 467 2.36 -12.28 24.65
N SER A 468 1.38 -13.11 24.26
CA SER A 468 0.13 -13.32 24.99
C SER A 468 0.35 -13.88 26.39
N LEU A 469 1.22 -14.90 26.54
CA LEU A 469 1.51 -15.53 27.82
C LEU A 469 2.16 -14.56 28.82
N LEU A 470 3.05 -13.69 28.36
CA LEU A 470 3.74 -12.71 29.19
C LEU A 470 2.87 -11.49 29.50
N LEU A 471 2.15 -10.98 28.50
CA LEU A 471 1.26 -9.83 28.66
C LEU A 471 0.15 -10.09 29.67
N ARG A 472 -0.46 -11.30 29.66
CA ARG A 472 -1.48 -11.72 30.66
C ARG A 472 -0.98 -11.67 32.10
N ARG A 473 0.33 -11.59 32.30
CA ARG A 473 1.01 -11.53 33.60
C ARG A 473 1.68 -10.19 33.84
N ASN A 474 1.43 -9.20 32.99
CA ASN A 474 2.05 -7.87 33.02
C ASN A 474 3.59 -7.92 32.95
N ILE A 475 4.15 -8.92 32.27
CA ILE A 475 5.59 -9.03 32.05
C ILE A 475 5.91 -8.50 30.66
N ALA A 476 6.85 -7.55 30.58
CA ALA A 476 7.29 -7.01 29.31
C ALA A 476 8.04 -8.09 28.50
N SER A 477 7.98 -7.99 27.17
CA SER A 477 8.72 -8.89 26.28
C SER A 477 9.41 -8.10 25.16
N GLN A 478 10.59 -8.56 24.77
CA GLN A 478 11.30 -8.04 23.61
C GLN A 478 11.80 -9.21 22.77
N VAL A 479 11.26 -9.33 21.57
CA VAL A 479 11.59 -10.44 20.66
C VAL A 479 12.69 -10.00 19.70
N ILE A 480 13.62 -10.91 19.43
CA ILE A 480 14.70 -10.79 18.45
C ILE A 480 14.71 -12.07 17.61
N TYR A 481 14.74 -11.96 16.28
CA TYR A 481 14.86 -13.11 15.39
C TYR A 481 16.33 -13.48 15.14
N ASP A 482 16.61 -14.77 14.95
CA ASP A 482 17.97 -15.29 14.76
C ASP A 482 18.72 -14.66 13.57
N ASP A 483 18.02 -14.47 12.45
CA ASP A 483 18.55 -13.76 11.27
C ASP A 483 19.00 -12.34 11.62
N THR A 484 18.32 -11.67 12.55
CA THR A 484 18.71 -10.33 12.97
C THR A 484 20.04 -10.37 13.72
N LEU A 485 20.25 -11.37 14.58
CA LEU A 485 21.51 -11.54 15.31
C LEU A 485 22.69 -11.89 14.39
N THR A 486 22.43 -12.61 13.29
CA THR A 486 23.50 -13.13 12.42
C THR A 486 23.83 -12.19 11.24
N GLN A 487 22.82 -11.48 10.70
CA GLN A 487 22.99 -10.68 9.48
C GLN A 487 23.16 -9.18 9.74
N VAL A 488 22.84 -8.69 10.94
CA VAL A 488 22.91 -7.27 11.29
C VAL A 488 24.07 -7.02 12.25
N GLU A 489 24.76 -5.90 12.06
CA GLU A 489 25.80 -5.48 12.99
C GLU A 489 25.24 -5.37 14.41
N HIS A 490 25.82 -6.10 15.36
CA HIS A 490 25.33 -6.19 16.74
C HIS A 490 25.11 -4.82 17.40
N GLY A 491 25.95 -3.83 17.10
CA GLY A 491 25.81 -2.46 17.60
C GLY A 491 24.47 -1.83 17.24
N GLN A 492 23.99 -2.07 16.01
CA GLN A 492 22.74 -1.53 15.49
C GLN A 492 21.52 -2.18 16.15
N ILE A 493 21.58 -3.49 16.43
CA ILE A 493 20.52 -4.21 17.14
C ILE A 493 20.39 -3.66 18.57
N LEU A 494 21.51 -3.47 19.27
CA LEU A 494 21.54 -2.93 20.62
C LEU A 494 20.99 -1.49 20.70
N ASN A 495 21.20 -0.69 19.65
CA ASN A 495 20.67 0.67 19.55
C ASN A 495 19.13 0.71 19.56
N GLN A 496 18.46 -0.38 19.18
CA GLN A 496 17.00 -0.48 19.20
C GLN A 496 16.52 -1.25 20.45
N VAL A 497 17.15 -2.38 20.75
CA VAL A 497 16.74 -3.25 21.85
C VAL A 497 16.85 -2.55 23.19
N ALA A 498 17.98 -1.92 23.53
CA ALA A 498 18.14 -1.34 24.86
C ALA A 498 17.17 -0.16 25.13
N PRO A 499 16.97 0.82 24.23
CA PRO A 499 15.91 1.83 24.41
C PRO A 499 14.50 1.22 24.45
N GLY A 500 14.25 0.18 23.66
CA GLY A 500 12.97 -0.54 23.67
C GLY A 500 12.68 -1.22 25.01
N VAL A 501 13.69 -1.83 25.64
CA VAL A 501 13.58 -2.40 27.00
C VAL A 501 13.21 -1.30 27.99
N LEU A 502 13.91 -0.17 27.98
CA LEU A 502 13.66 0.94 28.91
C LEU A 502 12.23 1.46 28.81
N ALA A 503 11.74 1.68 27.58
CA ALA A 503 10.40 2.16 27.31
C ALA A 503 9.32 1.15 27.76
N LYS A 504 9.50 -0.15 27.49
CA LYS A 504 8.56 -1.21 27.89
C LYS A 504 8.45 -1.39 29.40
N LEU A 505 9.49 -1.00 30.13
CA LEU A 505 9.51 -0.98 31.59
C LEU A 505 8.95 0.33 32.19
N GLY A 506 8.31 1.17 31.37
CA GLY A 506 7.65 2.40 31.81
C GLY A 506 8.59 3.58 32.05
N ASN A 507 9.87 3.48 31.67
CA ASN A 507 10.76 4.63 31.68
C ASN A 507 10.49 5.51 30.45
N LEU A 508 10.75 6.81 30.56
CA LEU A 508 10.68 7.74 29.44
C LEU A 508 12.11 8.08 29.00
N PRO A 509 12.62 7.52 27.89
CA PRO A 509 14.00 7.74 27.47
C PRO A 509 14.32 9.21 27.23
N PHE A 510 13.40 9.93 26.58
CA PHE A 510 13.49 11.36 26.30
C PHE A 510 12.10 11.93 25.98
N ILE A 511 11.97 13.25 26.03
CA ILE A 511 10.81 13.99 25.56
C ILE A 511 11.24 15.09 24.58
N LEU A 512 10.30 15.81 23.96
CA LEU A 512 10.64 17.06 23.27
C LEU A 512 11.17 18.06 24.30
N ALA A 513 12.28 18.74 23.97
CA ALA A 513 12.85 19.74 24.87
C ALA A 513 11.96 20.97 25.01
N GLU A 514 11.22 21.28 23.95
CA GLU A 514 10.26 22.37 23.89
C GLU A 514 8.85 21.78 23.85
N PRO A 515 7.91 22.28 24.66
CA PRO A 515 6.53 21.82 24.64
C PRO A 515 5.87 22.19 23.30
N LEU A 516 4.94 21.37 22.85
CA LEU A 516 4.09 21.69 21.72
C LEU A 516 2.90 22.51 22.23
N GLU A 517 2.88 23.82 21.95
CA GLU A 517 1.83 24.75 22.44
C GLU A 517 0.40 24.35 22.04
N ILE A 518 0.26 23.58 20.96
CA ILE A 518 -1.03 23.13 20.42
C ILE A 518 -1.47 21.76 20.95
N ALA A 519 -0.64 21.11 21.76
CA ALA A 519 -0.86 19.74 22.23
C ALA A 519 -1.15 19.74 23.73
N ASP A 520 -2.33 20.22 24.11
CA ASP A 520 -2.92 19.86 25.39
C ASP A 520 -3.62 18.50 25.25
N TYR A 521 -3.28 17.55 26.12
CA TYR A 521 -4.02 16.29 26.24
C TYR A 521 -5.02 16.43 27.39
N PHE A 522 -6.32 16.26 27.08
CA PHE A 522 -7.44 16.24 28.03
C PHE A 522 -7.42 15.01 28.95
#